data_AF-A0A7K3ZSL1-F1
#
_entry.id   AF-A0A7K3ZSL1-F1
#
_cell.length_a   1.000
_cell.length_b   1.000
_cell.length_c   1.000
_cell.angle_alpha   90.00
_cell.angle_beta   90.00
_cell.angle_gamma   90.00
#
_symmetry.space_group_name_H-M   'P 1'
#
loop_
_entity.id
_entity.type
_entity.pdbx_description
1 polymer ?
#
loop_
_entity_poly.entity_id
_entity_poly.type
_entity_poly.pdbx_seq_one_letter_code
_entity_poly.pdbx_strand_id
1 'polypeptide(L)'
;MGNNVKKLTISLIVFLVASNLTFVSTVSGQSLKPVVTEFSLQYIDNSYDVPTSYKYTKDLYTGETITTTIPGYRVDNKSLVATIKNPTGVDAYNFRWKPHNESRWYYHPFDTEAGQTPPLSASGTSGPPAYASDTDYTVIIVLSLNRFSATSLDVQVQALYGEYHAVNSTPIQIFEGDYYDYYFDGQASYWSNTQTITISSNPHTQNTPIPTPTSTISPSATQTPITQTPTPTTTENPVGFDLMQTTVVVLTVVVVILAVVIVLVFRNYRKPR
;
A
#
# COMPACT_ATOMS: atom_id res chain seq x y z
N MET A 1 56.00 -13.16 35.88
CA MET A 1 55.12 -13.67 34.80
C MET A 1 53.62 -13.62 35.12
N GLY A 2 53.17 -13.72 36.38
CA GLY A 2 51.74 -13.90 36.71
C GLY A 2 50.77 -12.75 36.41
N ASN A 3 51.20 -11.48 36.47
CA ASN A 3 50.26 -10.35 36.32
C ASN A 3 49.87 -10.04 34.87
N ASN A 4 50.72 -10.38 33.90
CA ASN A 4 50.43 -10.11 32.48
C ASN A 4 49.48 -11.15 31.89
N VAL A 5 49.56 -12.41 32.35
CA VAL A 5 48.65 -13.48 31.92
C VAL A 5 47.22 -13.18 32.38
N LYS A 6 47.03 -12.77 33.65
CA LYS A 6 45.71 -12.43 34.20
C LYS A 6 45.02 -11.28 33.43
N LYS A 7 45.78 -10.25 33.03
CA LYS A 7 45.24 -9.13 32.24
C LYS A 7 44.82 -9.56 30.83
N LEU A 8 45.61 -10.43 30.19
CA LEU A 8 45.28 -10.98 28.88
C LEU A 8 44.00 -11.82 28.93
N THR A 9 43.87 -12.68 29.95
CA THR A 9 42.70 -13.55 30.13
C THR A 9 41.42 -12.73 30.36
N ILE A 10 41.47 -11.69 31.20
CA ILE A 10 40.31 -10.82 31.44
C ILE A 10 39.91 -10.07 30.16
N SER A 11 40.89 -9.54 29.41
CA SER A 11 40.62 -8.86 28.14
C SER A 11 39.97 -9.77 27.10
N LEU A 12 40.39 -11.04 27.04
CA LEU A 12 39.83 -12.04 26.13
C LEU A 12 38.37 -12.37 26.49
N ILE A 13 38.08 -12.51 27.79
CA ILE A 13 36.71 -12.79 28.27
C ILE A 13 35.78 -11.62 27.93
N VAL A 14 36.20 -10.37 28.17
CA VAL A 14 35.39 -9.18 27.83
C VAL A 14 35.14 -9.11 26.32
N PHE A 15 36.15 -9.42 25.50
CA PHE A 15 36.01 -9.43 24.04
C PHE A 15 35.03 -10.52 23.57
N LEU A 16 35.11 -11.72 24.14
CA LEU A 16 34.19 -12.83 23.85
C LEU A 16 32.75 -12.52 24.27
N VAL A 17 32.55 -11.88 25.43
CA VAL A 17 31.21 -11.50 25.90
C VAL A 17 30.62 -10.39 25.03
N ALA A 18 31.41 -9.38 24.65
CA ALA A 18 30.95 -8.31 23.76
C ALA A 18 30.62 -8.83 22.34
N SER A 19 31.37 -9.81 21.85
CA SER A 19 31.15 -10.42 20.52
C SER A 19 29.90 -11.30 20.45
N ASN A 20 29.42 -11.81 21.59
CA ASN A 20 28.18 -12.59 21.62
C ASN A 20 26.91 -11.72 21.65
N LEU A 21 27.02 -10.42 21.94
CA LEU A 21 25.87 -9.50 21.97
C LEU A 21 25.42 -9.01 20.59
N THR A 22 26.24 -9.17 19.55
CA THR A 22 25.96 -8.64 18.20
C THR A 22 25.24 -9.62 17.27
N PHE A 23 24.90 -10.83 17.73
CA PHE A 23 24.27 -11.87 16.91
C PHE A 23 22.82 -12.18 17.27
N VAL A 24 22.07 -11.19 17.76
CA VAL A 24 20.61 -11.25 17.66
C VAL A 24 20.23 -10.77 16.26
N SER A 25 20.47 -11.62 15.26
CA SER A 25 19.73 -11.50 14.00
C SER A 25 18.26 -11.65 14.38
N THR A 26 17.50 -10.56 14.26
CA THR A 26 16.05 -10.61 14.30
C THR A 26 15.65 -11.73 13.35
N VAL A 27 15.09 -12.81 13.92
CA VAL A 27 14.33 -13.77 13.13
C VAL A 27 13.14 -12.95 12.66
N SER A 28 13.29 -12.30 11.52
CA SER A 28 12.18 -11.72 10.78
C SER A 28 11.24 -12.88 10.55
N GLY A 29 10.21 -12.98 11.39
CA GLY A 29 9.17 -13.97 11.27
C GLY A 29 8.79 -14.02 9.81
N GLN A 30 8.92 -15.21 9.23
CA GLN A 30 8.72 -15.53 7.82
C GLN A 30 7.68 -14.57 7.25
N SER A 31 8.12 -13.55 6.49
CA SER A 31 7.26 -12.50 5.98
C SER A 31 6.12 -13.20 5.27
N LEU A 32 4.95 -13.22 5.90
CA LEU A 32 3.77 -13.89 5.38
C LEU A 32 3.52 -13.17 4.07
N LYS A 33 3.89 -13.81 2.96
CA LYS A 33 3.73 -13.25 1.64
C LYS A 33 2.28 -12.75 1.55
N PRO A 34 2.06 -11.46 1.26
CA PRO A 34 0.73 -10.89 1.36
C PRO A 34 -0.27 -11.73 0.57
N VAL A 35 -1.34 -12.14 1.24
CA VAL A 35 -2.39 -12.98 0.63
C VAL A 35 -3.04 -12.16 -0.49
N VAL A 36 -3.28 -12.82 -1.63
CA VAL A 36 -3.99 -12.19 -2.75
C VAL A 36 -5.39 -11.81 -2.28
N THR A 37 -5.74 -10.53 -2.39
CA THR A 37 -7.02 -9.99 -1.91
C THR A 37 -8.20 -10.58 -2.70
N GLU A 38 -9.13 -11.22 -2.00
CA GLU A 38 -10.42 -11.67 -2.53
C GLU A 38 -11.42 -10.50 -2.51
N PHE A 39 -12.11 -10.26 -3.62
CA PHE A 39 -13.11 -9.19 -3.72
C PHE A 39 -14.24 -9.58 -4.68
N SER A 40 -15.33 -8.80 -4.66
CA SER A 40 -16.42 -8.87 -5.65
C SER A 40 -16.87 -7.46 -6.01
N LEU A 41 -17.30 -7.27 -7.26
CA LEU A 41 -17.77 -5.98 -7.77
C LEU A 41 -19.30 -5.96 -7.93
N GLN A 42 -19.88 -4.79 -7.65
CA GLN A 42 -21.28 -4.49 -7.89
C GLN A 42 -21.42 -3.13 -8.56
N TYR A 43 -22.12 -3.09 -9.70
CA TYR A 43 -22.58 -1.85 -10.31
C TYR A 43 -23.88 -1.42 -9.63
N ILE A 44 -23.93 -0.17 -9.17
CA ILE A 44 -25.12 0.41 -8.53
C ILE A 44 -25.53 1.65 -9.31
N ASP A 45 -26.77 1.68 -9.79
CA ASP A 45 -27.38 2.82 -10.47
C ASP A 45 -28.49 3.41 -9.59
N ASN A 46 -28.18 4.50 -8.90
CA ASN A 46 -29.10 5.28 -8.09
C ASN A 46 -29.57 6.54 -8.85
N SER A 47 -29.51 6.55 -10.19
CA SER A 47 -29.94 7.68 -10.99
C SER A 47 -31.45 7.92 -10.85
N TYR A 48 -31.86 9.19 -10.89
CA TYR A 48 -33.27 9.57 -10.78
C TYR A 48 -33.59 10.74 -11.72
N ASP A 49 -34.86 10.85 -12.11
CA ASP A 49 -35.33 11.95 -12.94
C ASP A 49 -35.98 13.03 -12.06
N VAL A 50 -35.53 14.27 -12.20
CA VAL A 50 -36.13 15.45 -11.59
C VAL A 50 -37.24 15.93 -12.51
N PRO A 51 -38.50 15.98 -12.06
CA PRO A 51 -39.60 16.41 -12.90
C PRO A 51 -39.52 17.91 -13.23
N THR A 52 -40.12 18.30 -14.36
CA THR A 52 -40.31 19.71 -14.71
C THR A 52 -41.08 20.41 -13.59
N SER A 53 -40.59 21.58 -13.18
CA SER A 53 -41.22 22.42 -12.15
C SER A 53 -41.52 23.81 -12.69
N TYR A 54 -42.38 24.55 -12.00
CA TYR A 54 -42.79 25.89 -12.39
C TYR A 54 -42.54 26.86 -11.24
N LYS A 55 -41.89 27.99 -11.54
CA LYS A 55 -41.69 29.09 -10.60
C LYS A 55 -42.58 30.26 -10.99
N TYR A 56 -43.42 30.69 -10.06
CA TYR A 56 -44.31 31.83 -10.26
C TYR A 56 -43.74 33.06 -9.57
N THR A 57 -43.54 34.13 -10.33
CA THR A 57 -43.10 35.43 -9.81
C THR A 57 -44.11 36.49 -10.23
N LYS A 58 -44.49 37.38 -9.31
CA LYS A 58 -45.33 38.53 -9.67
C LYS A 58 -44.46 39.67 -10.17
N ASP A 59 -44.83 40.25 -11.30
CA ASP A 59 -44.26 41.53 -11.76
C ASP A 59 -44.69 42.64 -10.78
N LEU A 60 -43.72 43.42 -10.28
CA LEU A 60 -43.95 44.44 -9.26
C LEU A 60 -44.67 45.69 -9.79
N TYR A 61 -44.64 45.92 -11.10
CA TYR A 61 -45.20 47.11 -11.72
C TYR A 61 -46.56 46.83 -12.38
N THR A 62 -46.77 45.62 -12.90
CA THR A 62 -48.01 45.24 -13.58
C THR A 62 -48.92 44.34 -12.75
N GLY A 63 -48.39 43.64 -11.74
CA GLY A 63 -49.13 42.65 -10.95
C GLY A 63 -49.40 41.33 -11.68
N GLU A 64 -48.93 41.18 -12.92
CA GLU A 64 -49.06 39.96 -13.71
C GLU A 64 -48.22 38.83 -13.11
N THR A 65 -48.72 37.59 -13.24
CA THR A 65 -47.97 36.40 -12.80
C THR A 65 -47.11 35.90 -13.95
N ILE A 66 -45.80 36.01 -13.81
CA ILE A 66 -44.82 35.44 -14.73
C ILE A 66 -44.58 33.99 -14.31
N THR A 67 -44.85 33.05 -15.23
CA THR A 67 -44.57 31.63 -15.04
C THR A 67 -43.24 31.29 -15.71
N THR A 68 -42.25 30.89 -14.92
CA THR A 68 -40.97 30.37 -15.41
C THR A 68 -41.00 28.85 -15.34
N THR A 69 -40.93 28.20 -16.50
CA THR A 69 -40.81 26.74 -16.58
C THR A 69 -39.36 26.34 -16.35
N ILE A 70 -39.12 25.49 -15.37
CA ILE A 70 -37.82 24.88 -15.08
C ILE A 70 -37.88 23.46 -15.65
N PRO A 71 -37.20 23.17 -16.77
CA PRO A 71 -37.25 21.85 -17.39
C PRO A 71 -36.75 20.78 -16.42
N GLY A 72 -37.41 19.63 -16.44
CA GLY A 72 -36.91 18.44 -15.75
C GLY A 72 -35.57 17.98 -16.32
N TYR A 73 -34.82 17.24 -15.53
CA TYR A 73 -33.51 16.72 -15.93
C TYR A 73 -33.20 15.41 -15.20
N ARG A 74 -32.32 14.59 -15.79
CA ARG A 74 -31.85 13.36 -15.15
C ARG A 74 -30.61 13.64 -14.31
N VAL A 75 -30.59 13.09 -13.11
CA VAL A 75 -29.38 13.04 -12.25
C VAL A 75 -28.79 11.65 -12.38
N ASP A 76 -27.68 11.54 -13.09
CA ASP A 76 -26.89 10.30 -13.11
C ASP A 76 -26.18 10.13 -11.76
N ASN A 77 -26.41 8.98 -11.11
CA ASN A 77 -25.75 8.61 -9.87
C ASN A 77 -25.37 7.13 -9.91
N LYS A 78 -24.30 6.86 -10.63
CA LYS A 78 -23.79 5.53 -10.92
C LYS A 78 -22.47 5.33 -10.18
N SER A 79 -22.34 4.21 -9.49
CA SER A 79 -21.13 3.85 -8.75
C SER A 79 -20.75 2.40 -8.97
N LEU A 80 -19.44 2.15 -8.90
CA LEU A 80 -18.91 0.80 -8.77
C LEU A 80 -18.54 0.58 -7.30
N VAL A 81 -19.08 -0.47 -6.70
CA VAL A 81 -18.83 -0.85 -5.31
C VAL A 81 -18.04 -2.16 -5.29
N ALA A 82 -16.97 -2.20 -4.49
CA ALA A 82 -16.22 -3.40 -4.20
C ALA A 82 -16.55 -3.88 -2.79
N THR A 83 -16.86 -5.17 -2.65
CA THR A 83 -16.86 -5.88 -1.37
C THR A 83 -15.59 -6.69 -1.30
N ILE A 84 -14.73 -6.39 -0.32
CA ILE A 84 -13.39 -6.97 -0.19
C ILE A 84 -13.36 -7.78 1.09
N LYS A 85 -12.85 -9.00 1.04
CA LYS A 85 -12.61 -9.82 2.23
C LYS A 85 -11.28 -9.40 2.86
N ASN A 86 -11.32 -8.94 4.10
CA ASN A 86 -10.18 -8.32 4.77
C ASN A 86 -9.13 -9.39 5.14
N PRO A 87 -7.91 -9.32 4.58
CA PRO A 87 -6.81 -10.12 5.10
C PRO A 87 -6.45 -9.66 6.51
N THR A 88 -5.91 -10.56 7.34
CA THR A 88 -5.46 -10.19 8.69
C THR A 88 -4.41 -9.08 8.63
N GLY A 89 -4.64 -7.99 9.38
CA GLY A 89 -3.70 -6.88 9.53
C GLY A 89 -3.65 -5.89 8.37
N VAL A 90 -4.60 -5.94 7.43
CA VAL A 90 -4.72 -4.92 6.37
C VAL A 90 -5.19 -3.59 6.96
N ASP A 91 -4.59 -2.49 6.53
CA ASP A 91 -4.97 -1.14 6.98
C ASP A 91 -5.81 -0.41 5.93
N ALA A 92 -5.48 -0.60 4.65
CA ALA A 92 -6.16 0.09 3.55
C ALA A 92 -6.08 -0.67 2.22
N TYR A 93 -6.78 -0.14 1.21
CA TYR A 93 -6.81 -0.66 -0.14
C TYR A 93 -6.40 0.37 -1.19
N ASN A 94 -5.64 -0.11 -2.17
CA ASN A 94 -5.40 0.56 -3.43
C ASN A 94 -6.20 -0.14 -4.53
N PHE A 95 -6.67 0.62 -5.51
CA PHE A 95 -7.44 0.15 -6.64
C PHE A 95 -6.73 0.53 -7.93
N ARG A 96 -6.87 -0.32 -8.93
CA ARG A 96 -6.66 0.10 -10.31
C ARG A 96 -7.77 -0.40 -11.20
N TRP A 97 -8.11 0.40 -12.19
CA TRP A 97 -9.12 0.05 -13.18
C TRP A 97 -8.71 0.50 -14.58
N LYS A 98 -9.30 -0.11 -15.59
CA LYS A 98 -9.22 0.34 -16.98
C LYS A 98 -10.48 -0.07 -17.73
N PRO A 99 -10.89 0.69 -18.76
CA PRO A 99 -11.81 0.16 -19.75
C PRO A 99 -11.27 -1.18 -20.29
N HIS A 100 -12.14 -2.17 -20.43
CA HIS A 100 -11.72 -3.53 -20.81
C HIS A 100 -10.86 -3.56 -22.09
N ASN A 101 -11.22 -2.70 -23.04
CA ASN A 101 -10.56 -2.58 -24.36
C ASN A 101 -9.33 -1.66 -24.36
N GLU A 102 -8.93 -1.13 -23.20
CA GLU A 102 -7.75 -0.30 -23.06
C GLU A 102 -6.64 -1.06 -22.33
N SER A 103 -5.39 -0.65 -22.56
CA SER A 103 -4.20 -1.23 -21.93
C SER A 103 -3.73 -0.45 -20.70
N ARG A 104 -4.09 0.83 -20.60
CA ARG A 104 -3.62 1.74 -19.55
C ARG A 104 -4.48 1.59 -18.30
N TRP A 105 -3.83 1.36 -17.17
CA TRP A 105 -4.47 1.37 -15.85
C TRP A 105 -4.54 2.78 -15.28
N TYR A 106 -5.63 3.05 -14.56
CA TYR A 106 -5.85 4.19 -13.69
C TYR A 106 -5.80 3.70 -12.25
N TYR A 107 -5.25 4.50 -11.33
CA TYR A 107 -5.01 4.09 -9.94
C TYR A 107 -5.74 5.00 -8.96
N HIS A 108 -6.13 4.44 -7.81
CA HIS A 108 -6.62 5.22 -6.69
C HIS A 108 -6.40 4.51 -5.34
N PRO A 109 -5.85 5.22 -4.33
CA PRO A 109 -5.34 6.59 -4.42
C PRO A 109 -3.92 6.69 -5.01
N PHE A 110 -3.16 5.58 -5.06
CA PHE A 110 -1.72 5.59 -5.34
C PHE A 110 -1.35 4.91 -6.65
N ASP A 111 -0.53 5.58 -7.46
CA ASP A 111 0.12 4.97 -8.61
C ASP A 111 1.39 4.23 -8.16
N THR A 112 1.33 2.89 -8.17
CA THR A 112 2.46 2.04 -7.77
C THR A 112 3.39 1.66 -8.93
N GLU A 113 3.06 2.03 -10.17
CA GLU A 113 3.85 1.67 -11.36
C GLU A 113 4.84 2.76 -11.77
N ALA A 114 4.70 3.99 -11.29
CA ALA A 114 5.56 5.12 -11.63
C ALA A 114 7.02 5.04 -11.08
N GLY A 115 7.54 3.85 -10.81
CA GLY A 115 8.91 3.63 -10.32
C GLY A 115 9.17 4.27 -8.96
N GLN A 116 8.12 4.53 -8.18
CA GLN A 116 8.25 5.20 -6.91
C GLN A 116 8.73 4.20 -5.86
N THR A 117 9.99 4.36 -5.47
CA THR A 117 10.44 3.87 -4.17
C THR A 117 9.57 4.52 -3.10
N PRO A 118 9.14 3.79 -2.05
CA PRO A 118 8.43 4.39 -0.94
C PRO A 118 9.09 5.70 -0.50
N PRO A 119 8.30 6.75 -0.22
CA PRO A 119 6.84 6.77 -0.12
C PRO A 119 6.09 6.78 -1.47
N LEU A 120 4.95 6.07 -1.56
CA LEU A 120 4.07 6.11 -2.74
C LEU A 120 3.35 7.47 -2.80
N SER A 121 3.60 8.25 -3.84
CA SER A 121 2.95 9.55 -4.04
C SER A 121 1.54 9.37 -4.61
N ALA A 122 0.62 10.10 -4.01
CA ALA A 122 -0.66 10.51 -4.56
C ALA A 122 -0.65 10.74 -6.09
N SER A 123 -1.53 10.06 -6.84
CA SER A 123 -1.88 10.48 -8.20
C SER A 123 -2.58 11.85 -8.15
N GLY A 124 -2.59 12.70 -9.19
CA GLY A 124 -3.21 14.05 -9.14
C GLY A 124 -4.72 14.10 -8.83
N THR A 125 -5.35 12.95 -8.57
CA THR A 125 -6.73 12.75 -8.08
C THR A 125 -6.75 11.91 -6.78
N SER A 126 -5.67 11.96 -6.01
CA SER A 126 -5.48 11.21 -4.78
C SER A 126 -6.40 11.72 -3.68
N GLY A 127 -7.36 10.88 -3.31
CA GLY A 127 -8.10 11.03 -2.07
C GLY A 127 -7.43 10.27 -0.92
N PRO A 128 -8.05 10.31 0.28
CA PRO A 128 -7.75 9.36 1.35
C PRO A 128 -7.83 7.92 0.81
N PRO A 129 -7.04 6.99 1.37
CA PRO A 129 -7.12 5.62 0.95
C PRO A 129 -8.44 5.04 1.45
N ALA A 130 -8.85 3.94 0.84
CA ALA A 130 -10.00 3.22 1.34
C ALA A 130 -9.57 2.34 2.52
N TYR A 131 -9.75 2.86 3.73
CA TYR A 131 -9.41 2.13 4.96
C TYR A 131 -10.20 0.83 5.05
N ALA A 132 -9.53 -0.22 5.53
CA ALA A 132 -10.19 -1.46 5.86
C ALA A 132 -11.11 -1.27 7.08
N SER A 133 -12.23 -1.97 7.10
CA SER A 133 -13.09 -2.04 8.27
C SER A 133 -12.60 -3.12 9.25
N ASP A 134 -13.04 -3.02 10.51
CA ASP A 134 -12.77 -4.03 11.56
C ASP A 134 -13.59 -5.32 11.41
N THR A 135 -14.33 -5.46 10.31
CA THR A 135 -15.17 -6.64 9.99
C THR A 135 -14.45 -7.59 9.03
N ASP A 136 -15.03 -8.77 8.77
CA ASP A 136 -14.47 -9.71 7.79
C ASP A 136 -14.44 -9.15 6.35
N TYR A 137 -15.29 -8.16 6.08
CA TYR A 137 -15.42 -7.53 4.76
C TYR A 137 -15.46 -6.01 4.86
N THR A 138 -14.83 -5.35 3.89
CA THR A 138 -14.95 -3.90 3.66
C THR A 138 -15.77 -3.64 2.40
N VAL A 139 -16.68 -2.66 2.44
CA VAL A 139 -17.46 -2.22 1.26
C VAL A 139 -17.04 -0.81 0.88
N ILE A 140 -16.50 -0.64 -0.32
CA ILE A 140 -15.89 0.61 -0.79
C ILE A 140 -16.49 1.01 -2.13
N ILE A 141 -16.83 2.29 -2.28
CA ILE A 141 -17.11 2.88 -3.59
C ILE A 141 -15.77 3.09 -4.29
N VAL A 142 -15.52 2.31 -5.33
CA VAL A 142 -14.25 2.33 -6.08
C VAL A 142 -14.17 3.58 -6.96
N LEU A 143 -15.25 3.86 -7.69
CA LEU A 143 -15.30 4.98 -8.63
C LEU A 143 -16.74 5.44 -8.90
N SER A 144 -16.89 6.75 -9.14
CA SER A 144 -18.12 7.33 -9.69
C SER A 144 -18.12 7.16 -11.22
N LEU A 145 -19.19 6.57 -11.74
CA LEU A 145 -19.37 6.27 -13.16
C LEU A 145 -20.07 7.39 -13.93
N ASN A 146 -20.40 8.52 -13.28
CA ASN A 146 -21.18 9.60 -13.88
C ASN A 146 -20.51 10.25 -15.10
N ARG A 147 -19.19 10.09 -15.26
CA ARG A 147 -18.41 10.60 -16.39
C ARG A 147 -17.78 9.50 -17.25
N PHE A 148 -18.09 8.24 -16.97
CA PHE A 148 -17.57 7.09 -17.69
C PHE A 148 -18.58 6.58 -18.71
N SER A 149 -18.16 6.47 -19.98
CA SER A 149 -18.97 5.91 -21.08
C SER A 149 -18.60 4.45 -21.41
N ALA A 150 -17.75 3.82 -20.60
CA ALA A 150 -17.31 2.45 -20.84
C ALA A 150 -18.46 1.45 -20.62
N THR A 151 -18.54 0.44 -21.50
CA THR A 151 -19.49 -0.67 -21.37
C THR A 151 -18.98 -1.77 -20.44
N SER A 152 -17.68 -1.81 -20.19
CA SER A 152 -17.06 -2.75 -19.26
C SER A 152 -15.76 -2.18 -18.67
N LEU A 153 -15.48 -2.56 -17.42
CA LEU A 153 -14.28 -2.18 -16.69
C LEU A 153 -13.58 -3.42 -16.14
N ASP A 154 -12.27 -3.46 -16.29
CA ASP A 154 -11.39 -4.36 -15.58
C ASP A 154 -10.93 -3.67 -14.29
N VAL A 155 -11.01 -4.36 -13.15
CA VAL A 155 -10.60 -3.82 -11.85
C VAL A 155 -9.72 -4.81 -11.11
N GLN A 156 -8.74 -4.27 -10.39
CA GLN A 156 -7.89 -4.99 -9.44
C GLN A 156 -7.79 -4.20 -8.12
N VAL A 157 -7.52 -4.93 -7.06
CA VAL A 157 -7.42 -4.45 -5.68
C VAL A 157 -6.07 -4.89 -5.13
N GLN A 158 -5.46 -4.04 -4.31
CA GLN A 158 -4.21 -4.30 -3.62
C GLN A 158 -4.40 -3.94 -2.14
N ALA A 159 -4.19 -4.90 -1.25
CA ALA A 159 -4.12 -4.66 0.19
C ALA A 159 -2.83 -3.92 0.56
N LEU A 160 -2.95 -2.96 1.47
CA LEU A 160 -1.89 -2.12 2.01
C LEU A 160 -1.76 -2.37 3.53
N TYR A 161 -0.53 -2.58 4.00
CA TYR A 161 -0.17 -2.88 5.39
C TYR A 161 0.84 -1.85 5.88
N GLY A 162 0.40 -0.88 6.68
CA GLY A 162 1.21 0.25 7.12
C GLY A 162 0.39 1.49 7.44
N GLU A 163 1.06 2.64 7.41
CA GLU A 163 0.48 3.91 7.82
C GLU A 163 0.31 4.84 6.62
N TYR A 164 -0.82 5.56 6.64
CA TYR A 164 -1.10 6.62 5.69
C TYR A 164 -0.75 7.97 6.31
N HIS A 165 0.03 8.76 5.59
CA HIS A 165 0.44 10.08 6.03
C HIS A 165 -0.15 11.14 5.11
N ALA A 166 -0.61 12.22 5.73
CA ALA A 166 -0.98 13.46 5.07
C ALA A 166 0.05 14.51 5.48
N VAL A 167 0.86 14.96 4.53
CA VAL A 167 1.82 16.05 4.76
C VAL A 167 1.25 17.31 4.14
N ASN A 168 1.17 18.37 4.95
CA ASN A 168 0.77 19.68 4.45
C ASN A 168 1.77 20.10 3.36
N SER A 169 1.28 20.13 2.13
CA SER A 169 2.01 20.65 0.99
C SER A 169 1.64 22.11 0.90
N THR A 170 2.54 23.01 1.28
CA THR A 170 2.33 24.44 1.04
C THR A 170 2.35 24.64 -0.48
N PRO A 171 1.19 24.85 -1.16
CA PRO A 171 1.23 25.06 -2.58
C PRO A 171 1.97 26.36 -2.86
N ILE A 172 2.52 26.47 -4.07
CA ILE A 172 2.79 27.76 -4.69
C ILE A 172 1.51 28.61 -4.49
N GLN A 173 1.62 29.81 -3.91
CA GLN A 173 0.56 30.65 -3.27
C GLN A 173 -0.66 31.07 -4.15
N ILE A 174 -1.05 30.29 -5.15
CA ILE A 174 -2.05 30.68 -6.15
C ILE A 174 -3.48 30.35 -5.70
N PHE A 175 -3.65 29.42 -4.75
CA PHE A 175 -4.97 29.02 -4.24
C PHE A 175 -5.04 29.12 -2.71
N GLU A 176 -6.12 29.71 -2.22
CA GLU A 176 -6.40 29.88 -0.79
C GLU A 176 -6.98 28.55 -0.24
N GLY A 177 -6.17 27.78 0.50
CA GLY A 177 -6.55 26.51 1.12
C GLY A 177 -5.34 25.67 1.57
N ASP A 178 -5.52 24.82 2.58
CA ASP A 178 -4.52 23.81 2.97
C ASP A 178 -4.54 22.66 1.96
N TYR A 179 -3.39 22.35 1.37
CA TYR A 179 -3.22 21.20 0.49
C TYR A 179 -2.43 20.12 1.22
N TYR A 180 -2.80 18.86 1.02
CA TYR A 180 -2.11 17.73 1.60
C TYR A 180 -1.60 16.82 0.50
N ASP A 181 -0.30 16.55 0.53
CA ASP A 181 0.29 15.45 -0.21
C ASP A 181 0.14 14.20 0.63
N TYR A 182 -0.40 13.18 -0.01
CA TYR A 182 -0.68 11.92 0.64
C TYR A 182 0.32 10.87 0.21
N TYR A 183 0.82 10.13 1.19
CA TYR A 183 1.65 8.96 0.91
C TYR A 183 1.41 7.82 1.87
N PHE A 184 1.81 6.65 1.44
CA PHE A 184 1.74 5.41 2.20
C PHE A 184 3.15 4.93 2.55
N ASP A 185 3.38 4.68 3.83
CA ASP A 185 4.58 4.01 4.34
C ASP A 185 4.20 2.63 4.84
N GLY A 186 4.73 1.59 4.20
CA GLY A 186 4.37 0.22 4.51
C GLY A 186 4.63 -0.76 3.38
N GLN A 187 3.96 -1.91 3.45
CA GLN A 187 4.03 -2.97 2.48
C GLN A 187 2.74 -3.07 1.68
N ALA A 188 2.87 -3.24 0.37
CA ALA A 188 1.74 -3.52 -0.50
C ALA A 188 1.76 -4.98 -0.91
N SER A 189 0.58 -5.60 -0.94
CA SER A 189 0.39 -6.92 -1.54
C SER A 189 0.58 -6.90 -3.06
N TYR A 190 0.58 -8.08 -3.69
CA TYR A 190 0.40 -8.15 -5.13
C TYR A 190 -1.03 -7.72 -5.50
N TRP A 191 -1.18 -7.18 -6.71
CA TRP A 191 -2.51 -6.95 -7.27
C TRP A 191 -3.33 -8.24 -7.33
N SER A 192 -4.60 -8.14 -6.99
CA SER A 192 -5.57 -9.24 -7.12
C SER A 192 -5.76 -9.65 -8.58
N ASN A 193 -6.45 -10.76 -8.82
CA ASN A 193 -6.86 -11.13 -10.17
C ASN A 193 -7.82 -10.08 -10.75
N THR A 194 -7.75 -9.87 -12.06
CA THR A 194 -8.66 -8.95 -12.76
C THR A 194 -10.10 -9.47 -12.68
N GLN A 195 -11.01 -8.63 -12.23
CA GLN A 195 -12.44 -8.83 -12.41
C GLN A 195 -12.98 -7.85 -13.45
N THR A 196 -13.70 -8.39 -14.43
CA THR A 196 -14.37 -7.58 -15.45
C THR A 196 -15.84 -7.43 -15.07
N ILE A 197 -16.32 -6.19 -14.98
CA ILE A 197 -17.74 -5.89 -14.80
C ILE A 197 -18.30 -5.26 -16.06
N THR A 198 -19.48 -5.73 -16.50
CA THR A 198 -20.22 -5.11 -17.59
C THR A 198 -21.17 -4.05 -17.02
N ILE A 199 -21.04 -2.83 -17.50
CA ILE A 199 -21.92 -1.71 -17.15
C ILE A 199 -23.08 -1.75 -18.14
N SER A 200 -24.16 -2.42 -17.75
CA SER A 200 -25.36 -2.48 -18.59
C SER A 200 -26.05 -1.12 -18.63
N SER A 201 -26.42 -0.65 -19.82
CA SER A 201 -27.18 0.58 -20.02
C SER A 201 -28.64 0.51 -19.54
N ASN A 202 -29.11 -0.67 -19.08
CA ASN A 202 -30.50 -0.88 -18.65
C ASN A 202 -30.60 -0.99 -17.12
N PRO A 203 -31.06 0.06 -16.42
CA PRO A 203 -31.09 0.12 -14.96
C PRO A 203 -32.28 -0.61 -14.31
N HIS A 204 -33.00 -1.48 -15.02
CA HIS A 204 -34.34 -1.93 -14.56
C HIS A 204 -34.53 -3.40 -14.22
N THR A 205 -33.50 -4.24 -14.31
CA THR A 205 -33.62 -5.62 -13.82
C THR A 205 -32.26 -6.16 -13.39
N GLN A 206 -31.84 -5.88 -12.16
CA GLN A 206 -30.79 -6.68 -11.54
C GLN A 206 -31.30 -7.17 -10.18
N ASN A 207 -32.06 -8.27 -10.21
CA ASN A 207 -32.19 -9.16 -9.07
C ASN A 207 -30.76 -9.55 -8.69
N THR A 208 -30.29 -9.08 -7.55
CA THR A 208 -29.00 -9.42 -6.97
C THR A 208 -28.93 -10.95 -6.82
N PRO A 209 -28.11 -11.67 -7.61
CA PRO A 209 -27.71 -13.00 -7.16
C PRO A 209 -26.79 -12.75 -5.98
N ILE A 210 -27.18 -13.20 -4.78
CA ILE A 210 -26.23 -13.35 -3.69
C ILE A 210 -25.08 -14.21 -4.24
N PRO A 211 -23.83 -13.73 -4.24
CA PRO A 211 -22.72 -14.55 -4.66
C PRO A 211 -22.65 -15.75 -3.71
N THR A 212 -23.00 -16.92 -4.22
CA THR A 212 -22.57 -18.16 -3.57
C THR A 212 -21.05 -18.21 -3.78
N PRO A 213 -20.21 -18.22 -2.73
CA PRO A 213 -18.77 -18.27 -2.90
C PRO A 213 -18.40 -19.61 -3.53
N THR A 214 -18.38 -19.65 -4.86
CA THR A 214 -17.87 -20.78 -5.63
C THR A 214 -16.45 -20.43 -6.03
N SER A 215 -15.58 -20.38 -5.02
CA SER A 215 -14.14 -20.59 -5.24
C SER A 215 -13.93 -22.09 -5.43
N THR A 216 -14.43 -22.66 -6.53
CA THR A 216 -13.87 -23.92 -7.01
C THR A 216 -12.52 -23.56 -7.61
N ILE A 217 -11.52 -23.56 -6.75
CA ILE A 217 -10.12 -23.60 -7.12
C ILE A 217 -10.01 -24.83 -8.03
N SER A 218 -9.93 -24.63 -9.34
CA SER A 218 -9.46 -25.69 -10.22
C SER A 218 -8.03 -25.98 -9.78
N PRO A 219 -7.71 -27.21 -9.33
CA PRO A 219 -6.33 -27.56 -8.99
C PRO A 219 -5.53 -27.62 -10.29
N SER A 220 -5.08 -26.47 -10.77
CA SER A 220 -4.09 -26.43 -11.84
C SER A 220 -2.75 -26.77 -11.22
N ALA A 221 -2.24 -27.94 -11.64
CA ALA A 221 -1.05 -28.66 -11.19
C ALA A 221 -1.20 -29.36 -9.82
N THR A 222 -1.46 -30.67 -9.88
CA THR A 222 -0.95 -31.64 -8.91
C THR A 222 0.55 -31.42 -8.78
N GLN A 223 0.97 -30.62 -7.79
CA GLN A 223 2.31 -30.72 -7.26
C GLN A 223 2.37 -32.07 -6.55
N THR A 224 3.11 -33.00 -7.15
CA THR A 224 3.58 -34.21 -6.48
C THR A 224 4.08 -33.81 -5.09
N PRO A 225 3.77 -34.54 -4.02
CA PRO A 225 4.42 -34.33 -2.74
C PRO A 225 5.90 -34.67 -2.93
N ILE A 226 6.68 -33.68 -3.33
CA ILE A 226 8.11 -33.68 -3.09
C ILE A 226 8.22 -33.62 -1.57
N THR A 227 8.47 -34.78 -0.97
CA THR A 227 9.23 -34.86 0.28
C THR A 227 10.52 -34.11 0.02
N GLN A 228 10.48 -32.80 0.24
CA GLN A 228 11.66 -31.98 0.31
C GLN A 228 12.38 -32.45 1.58
N THR A 229 13.32 -33.37 1.40
CA THR A 229 14.51 -33.35 2.24
C THR A 229 14.94 -31.88 2.33
N PRO A 230 15.04 -31.29 3.53
CA PRO A 230 15.44 -29.90 3.69
C PRO A 230 16.81 -29.74 3.05
N THR A 231 16.82 -29.35 1.78
CA THR A 231 18.00 -28.93 1.08
C THR A 231 18.08 -27.45 1.42
N PRO A 232 19.08 -27.02 2.21
CA PRO A 232 19.28 -25.61 2.50
C PRO A 232 19.57 -24.93 1.17
N THR A 233 18.52 -24.43 0.53
CA THR A 233 18.66 -23.54 -0.61
C THR A 233 18.95 -22.20 -0.01
N THR A 234 20.23 -21.96 0.20
CA THR A 234 20.80 -20.63 0.40
C THR A 234 20.50 -19.85 -0.88
N THR A 235 19.29 -19.31 -0.98
CA THR A 235 19.03 -18.21 -1.90
C THR A 235 19.86 -17.06 -1.34
N GLU A 236 21.07 -16.94 -1.87
CA GLU A 236 21.86 -15.72 -1.79
C GLU A 236 20.99 -14.62 -2.39
N ASN A 237 20.23 -13.94 -1.52
CA ASN A 237 19.92 -12.55 -1.76
C ASN A 237 21.27 -11.90 -2.10
N PRO A 238 21.40 -11.14 -3.21
CA PRO A 238 22.56 -10.30 -3.38
C PRO A 238 22.65 -9.52 -2.08
N VAL A 239 23.74 -9.75 -1.35
CA VAL A 239 24.00 -9.15 -0.05
C VAL A 239 23.90 -7.66 -0.30
N GLY A 240 22.72 -7.10 -0.05
CA GLY A 240 22.52 -5.69 0.15
C GLY A 240 23.31 -5.44 1.40
N PHE A 241 24.59 -5.17 1.22
CA PHE A 241 25.47 -4.69 2.25
C PHE A 241 24.77 -3.44 2.74
N ASP A 242 24.06 -3.59 3.86
CA ASP A 242 23.57 -2.46 4.61
C ASP A 242 24.83 -1.64 4.91
N LEU A 243 24.96 -0.54 4.18
CA LEU A 243 26.14 0.32 4.20
C LEU A 243 26.40 0.77 5.64
N MET A 244 25.37 0.83 6.49
CA MET A 244 25.49 1.08 7.92
C MET A 244 26.23 -0.05 8.64
N GLN A 245 25.84 -1.32 8.46
CA GLN A 245 26.55 -2.45 9.09
C GLN A 245 27.99 -2.57 8.60
N THR A 246 28.23 -2.37 7.30
CA THR A 246 29.57 -2.43 6.72
C THR A 246 30.48 -1.35 7.30
N THR A 247 29.94 -0.13 7.44
CA THR A 247 30.66 1.01 8.03
C THR A 247 30.96 0.76 9.50
N VAL A 248 30.01 0.22 10.28
CA VAL A 248 30.22 -0.13 11.69
C VAL A 248 31.32 -1.18 11.85
N VAL A 249 31.31 -2.24 11.02
CA VAL A 249 32.35 -3.28 11.08
C VAL A 249 33.73 -2.72 10.76
N VAL A 250 33.86 -1.93 9.69
CA VAL A 250 35.13 -1.32 9.29
C VAL A 250 35.66 -0.38 10.40
N LEU A 251 34.79 0.46 10.97
CA LEU A 251 35.17 1.40 12.02
C LEU A 251 35.61 0.67 13.30
N THR A 252 34.96 -0.44 13.62
CA THR A 252 35.34 -1.30 14.76
C THR A 252 36.73 -1.92 14.57
N VAL A 253 37.03 -2.42 13.37
CA VAL A 253 38.36 -2.97 13.03
C VAL A 253 39.45 -1.90 13.13
N VAL A 254 39.20 -0.69 12.64
CA VAL A 254 40.15 0.44 12.70
C VAL A 254 40.45 0.82 14.15
N VAL A 255 39.44 0.87 15.03
CA VAL A 255 39.62 1.18 16.46
C VAL A 255 40.47 0.11 17.16
N VAL A 256 40.27 -1.17 16.84
CA VAL A 256 41.07 -2.27 17.41
C VAL A 256 42.53 -2.17 16.97
N ILE A 257 42.79 -1.89 15.69
CA ILE A 257 44.16 -1.72 15.17
C ILE A 257 44.85 -0.54 15.86
N LEU A 258 44.16 0.60 15.99
CA LEU A 258 44.69 1.78 16.70
C LEU A 258 45.04 1.45 18.15
N ALA A 259 44.18 0.73 18.86
CA ALA A 259 44.44 0.32 20.24
C ALA A 259 45.70 -0.56 20.34
N VAL A 260 45.89 -1.51 19.42
CA VAL A 260 47.09 -2.37 19.37
C VAL A 260 48.35 -1.56 19.11
N VAL A 261 48.31 -0.64 18.14
CA VAL A 261 49.45 0.24 17.81
C VAL A 261 49.84 1.10 19.01
N ILE A 262 48.87 1.72 19.68
CA ILE A 262 49.10 2.52 20.90
C ILE A 262 49.80 1.68 21.97
N VAL A 263 49.32 0.46 22.23
CA VAL A 263 49.93 -0.46 23.22
C VAL A 263 51.37 -0.80 22.84
N LEU A 264 51.65 -1.07 21.56
CA LEU A 264 53.00 -1.37 21.08
C LEU A 264 53.95 -0.18 21.22
N VAL A 265 53.49 1.03 20.90
CA VAL A 265 54.27 2.27 21.06
C VAL A 265 54.60 2.51 22.53
N PHE A 266 53.60 2.42 23.42
CA PHE A 266 53.82 2.58 24.86
C PHE A 266 54.75 1.52 25.44
N ARG A 267 54.69 0.28 24.93
CA ARG A 267 55.59 -0.80 25.34
C ARG A 267 57.03 -0.54 24.91
N ASN A 268 57.25 0.06 23.74
CA ASN A 268 58.60 0.43 23.30
C ASN A 268 59.16 1.63 24.07
N TYR A 269 58.31 2.60 24.43
CA TYR A 269 58.72 3.77 25.22
C TYR A 269 59.09 3.45 26.68
N ARG A 270 58.57 2.37 27.24
CA ARG A 270 58.84 1.96 28.63
C ARG A 270 60.12 1.16 28.83
N LYS A 271 60.97 0.96 27.81
CA LYS A 271 62.29 0.38 28.05
C LYS A 271 63.13 1.42 28.81
N PRO A 272 63.47 1.19 30.09
CA PRO A 272 64.37 2.09 30.80
C PRO A 272 65.71 2.10 30.07
N ARG A 273 66.22 3.31 29.82
CA ARG A 273 67.62 3.49 29.40
C ARG A 273 68.56 3.03 30.50
#